data_AF-A0A661YYB1-F1
#
_entry.id   AF-A0A661YYB1-F1
#
_cell.length_a   1.000
_cell.length_b   1.000
_cell.length_c   1.000
_cell.angle_alpha   90.00
_cell.angle_beta   90.00
_cell.angle_gamma   90.00
#
_symmetry.space_group_name_H-M   'P 1'
#
loop_
_entity.id
_entity.type
_entity.pdbx_description
1 polymer ?
#
loop_
_entity_poly.entity_id
_entity_poly.type
_entity_poly.pdbx_seq_one_letter_code
_entity_poly.pdbx_strand_id
1 'polypeptide(L)'
;SEFNNPKTSPLTDEDLVNFKELEFYSINEDFKVEAKLELNNNQKEFGMKTTTDRLPVYVKYGVASFKLKGKNLKINIYKNVELAKKDKYKDYLFMLFNDKTSGLTSYAGGRYIDLRIPKNGKSLTIDFNKAYNPYCAYNHKYSCPIPPEEDYLDIEILAGVKAYH
;
A
#
# COMPACT_ATOMS: atom_id res chain seq x y z
N SER A 1 13.53 -3.96 15.43
CA SER A 1 12.56 -3.50 14.41
C SER A 1 11.63 -2.48 15.05
N GLU A 2 10.87 -1.71 14.26
CA GLU A 2 9.84 -0.78 14.75
C GLU A 2 8.77 -1.49 15.62
N PHE A 3 8.47 -2.74 15.29
CA PHE A 3 7.50 -3.59 15.99
C PHE A 3 7.94 -4.09 17.37
N ASN A 4 9.25 -4.12 17.66
CA ASN A 4 9.80 -4.62 18.94
C ASN A 4 10.07 -3.49 19.95
N ASN A 5 9.73 -2.23 19.62
CA ASN A 5 9.93 -1.11 20.52
C ASN A 5 8.63 -0.83 21.29
N PRO A 6 8.56 -1.07 22.61
CA PRO A 6 7.31 -0.90 23.38
C PRO A 6 6.74 0.52 23.34
N LYS A 7 7.57 1.54 23.05
CA LYS A 7 7.12 2.94 23.00
C LYS A 7 6.50 3.33 21.66
N THR A 8 6.84 2.63 20.59
CA THR A 8 6.47 3.03 19.22
C THR A 8 5.82 1.91 18.42
N SER A 9 5.71 0.71 18.97
CA SER A 9 5.16 -0.45 18.29
C SER A 9 3.70 -0.20 17.89
N PRO A 10 3.30 -0.59 16.66
CA PRO A 10 1.91 -0.57 16.26
C PRO A 10 1.11 -1.76 16.82
N LEU A 11 1.75 -2.73 17.48
CA LEU A 11 1.09 -3.89 18.08
C LEU A 11 0.21 -3.50 19.29
N THR A 12 -0.66 -4.41 19.71
CA THR A 12 -1.28 -4.34 21.05
C THR A 12 -0.26 -4.75 22.12
N ASP A 13 -0.51 -4.38 23.38
CA ASP A 13 0.36 -4.79 24.49
C ASP A 13 0.43 -6.32 24.63
N GLU A 14 -0.67 -7.01 24.33
CA GLU A 14 -0.77 -8.47 24.33
C GLU A 14 0.04 -9.10 23.20
N ASP A 15 -0.09 -8.60 21.97
CA ASP A 15 0.65 -9.10 20.82
C ASP A 15 2.15 -8.87 20.96
N LEU A 16 2.55 -7.72 21.53
CA LEU A 16 3.96 -7.36 21.71
C LEU A 16 4.72 -8.38 22.59
N VAL A 17 4.03 -8.99 23.56
CA VAL A 17 4.65 -10.00 24.45
C VAL A 17 5.05 -11.26 23.68
N ASN A 18 4.26 -11.66 22.68
CA ASN A 18 4.46 -12.90 21.94
C ASN A 18 5.08 -12.69 20.55
N PHE A 19 5.20 -11.43 20.12
CA PHE A 19 5.71 -11.09 18.80
C PHE A 19 7.19 -11.44 18.64
N LYS A 20 7.49 -12.20 17.60
CA LYS A 20 8.87 -12.53 17.20
C LYS A 20 9.31 -11.69 16.02
N GLU A 21 8.55 -11.80 14.93
CA GLU A 21 8.78 -11.09 13.68
C GLU A 21 7.52 -11.13 12.81
N LEU A 22 7.51 -10.30 11.76
CA LEU A 22 6.50 -10.39 10.71
C LEU A 22 6.86 -11.52 9.75
N GLU A 23 5.85 -12.24 9.28
CA GLU A 23 6.03 -13.20 8.19
C GLU A 23 5.98 -12.52 6.82
N PHE A 24 6.87 -12.95 5.93
CA PHE A 24 6.94 -12.49 4.55
C PHE A 24 6.80 -13.67 3.60
N TYR A 25 6.31 -13.40 2.39
CA TYR A 25 6.56 -14.29 1.26
C TYR A 25 8.05 -14.25 0.89
N SER A 26 8.56 -15.33 0.32
CA SER A 26 9.91 -15.33 -0.24
C SER A 26 10.04 -14.28 -1.34
N ILE A 27 11.16 -13.55 -1.35
CA ILE A 27 11.45 -12.55 -2.37
C ILE A 27 11.39 -13.19 -3.75
N ASN A 28 10.68 -12.54 -4.68
CA ASN A 28 10.56 -13.00 -6.05
C ASN A 28 10.56 -11.80 -7.00
N GLU A 29 11.58 -11.74 -7.87
CA GLU A 29 11.78 -10.64 -8.83
C GLU A 29 10.68 -10.57 -9.90
N ASP A 30 9.91 -11.65 -10.16
CA ASP A 30 8.76 -11.59 -11.06
C ASP A 30 7.67 -10.63 -10.57
N PHE A 31 7.65 -10.36 -9.25
CA PHE A 31 6.75 -9.42 -8.60
C PHE A 31 7.31 -8.00 -8.51
N LYS A 32 8.38 -7.72 -9.25
CA LYS A 32 8.90 -6.37 -9.46
C LYS A 32 8.70 -6.00 -10.92
N VAL A 33 7.85 -5.02 -11.16
CA VAL A 33 7.41 -4.64 -12.51
C VAL A 33 7.70 -3.17 -12.79
N GLU A 34 7.97 -2.88 -14.06
CA GLU A 34 7.90 -1.52 -14.56
C GLU A 34 6.47 -1.24 -15.04
N ALA A 35 5.88 -0.17 -14.53
CA ALA A 35 4.54 0.26 -14.85
C ALA A 35 4.58 1.60 -15.60
N LYS A 36 3.82 1.70 -16.69
CA LYS A 36 3.57 2.98 -17.37
C LYS A 36 2.62 3.80 -16.51
N LEU A 37 3.00 5.03 -16.19
CA LEU A 37 2.18 5.95 -15.42
C LEU A 37 1.48 6.95 -16.35
N GLU A 38 0.16 6.95 -16.30
CA GLU A 38 -0.67 7.96 -16.97
C GLU A 38 -1.21 8.92 -15.93
N LEU A 39 -0.74 10.17 -15.96
CA LEU A 39 -1.14 11.19 -14.99
C LEU A 39 -2.61 11.54 -15.18
N ASN A 40 -3.32 11.70 -14.06
CA ASN A 40 -4.65 12.27 -14.08
C ASN A 40 -4.54 13.79 -14.19
N ASN A 41 -5.01 14.37 -15.30
CA ASN A 41 -4.98 15.81 -15.52
C ASN A 41 -5.98 16.56 -14.63
N ASN A 42 -7.02 15.88 -14.15
CA ASN A 42 -8.04 16.43 -13.27
C ASN A 42 -7.84 15.87 -11.86
N GLN A 43 -6.76 16.29 -11.19
CA GLN A 43 -6.37 15.89 -9.83
C GLN A 43 -7.33 16.43 -8.75
N LYS A 44 -8.61 16.09 -8.88
CA LYS A 44 -9.65 16.49 -7.94
C LYS A 44 -9.38 15.85 -6.58
N GLU A 45 -9.39 16.69 -5.55
CA GLU A 45 -9.28 16.26 -4.16
C GLU A 45 -10.51 15.49 -3.72
N PHE A 46 -10.28 14.45 -2.92
CA PHE A 46 -11.35 13.67 -2.29
C PHE A 46 -10.90 13.17 -0.92
N GLY A 47 -11.88 12.91 -0.04
CA GLY A 47 -11.64 12.25 1.24
C GLY A 47 -11.46 10.74 1.04
N MET A 48 -10.26 10.23 1.33
CA MET A 48 -10.00 8.79 1.31
C MET A 48 -10.69 8.13 2.50
N LYS A 49 -11.53 7.13 2.25
CA LYS A 49 -12.18 6.36 3.33
C LYS A 49 -11.13 5.64 4.16
N THR A 50 -11.33 5.58 5.47
CA THR A 50 -10.47 4.84 6.40
C THR A 50 -11.29 3.89 7.25
N THR A 51 -10.61 3.09 8.08
CA THR A 51 -11.23 2.23 9.10
C THR A 51 -11.94 3.00 10.22
N THR A 52 -11.85 4.32 10.25
CA THR A 52 -12.55 5.21 11.20
C THR A 52 -13.21 6.38 10.45
N ASP A 53 -13.80 7.33 11.17
CA ASP A 53 -14.43 8.52 10.57
C ASP A 53 -13.45 9.52 9.93
N ARG A 54 -12.14 9.28 10.05
CA ARG A 54 -11.13 10.17 9.46
C ARG A 54 -11.19 10.09 7.94
N LEU A 55 -11.18 11.25 7.29
CA LEU A 55 -11.17 11.39 5.83
C LEU A 55 -9.97 12.23 5.37
N PRO A 56 -8.73 11.68 5.40
CA PRO A 56 -7.58 12.39 4.87
C PRO A 56 -7.77 12.72 3.39
N VAL A 57 -7.31 13.90 2.98
CA VAL A 57 -7.48 14.39 1.61
C VAL A 57 -6.38 13.84 0.70
N TYR A 58 -6.80 13.21 -0.40
CA TYR A 58 -5.93 12.68 -1.44
C TYR A 58 -6.35 13.20 -2.81
N VAL A 59 -5.43 13.11 -3.76
CA VAL A 59 -5.73 13.15 -5.20
C VAL A 59 -5.39 11.81 -5.84
N LYS A 60 -6.16 11.41 -6.84
CA LYS A 60 -5.74 10.36 -7.79
C LYS A 60 -4.65 10.99 -8.68
N TYR A 61 -3.39 10.65 -8.42
CA TYR A 61 -2.23 11.20 -9.13
C TYR A 61 -2.17 10.70 -10.57
N GLY A 62 -2.48 9.42 -10.77
CA GLY A 62 -2.52 8.79 -12.08
C GLY A 62 -2.88 7.31 -11.99
N VAL A 63 -2.87 6.65 -13.14
CA VAL A 63 -3.10 5.20 -13.28
C VAL A 63 -1.81 4.55 -13.74
N ALA A 64 -1.34 3.55 -12.99
CA ALA A 64 -0.20 2.73 -13.37
C ALA A 64 -0.69 1.48 -14.11
N SER A 65 -0.22 1.28 -15.34
CA SER A 65 -0.53 0.11 -16.17
C SER A 65 0.71 -0.77 -16.32
N PHE A 66 0.60 -2.06 -16.04
CA PHE A 66 1.73 -3.00 -16.08
C PHE A 66 1.27 -4.42 -16.46
N LYS A 67 2.24 -5.28 -16.72
CA LYS A 67 2.01 -6.71 -16.96
C LYS A 67 2.66 -7.52 -15.84
N LEU A 68 1.89 -8.40 -15.21
CA LEU A 68 2.36 -9.29 -14.15
C LEU A 68 1.91 -10.71 -14.47
N LYS A 69 2.85 -11.67 -14.50
CA LYS A 69 2.59 -13.09 -14.80
C LYS A 69 1.68 -13.29 -16.03
N GLY A 70 1.91 -12.51 -17.09
CA GLY A 70 1.11 -12.60 -18.32
C GLY A 70 -0.17 -11.76 -18.36
N LYS A 71 -0.68 -11.26 -17.22
CA LYS A 71 -1.90 -10.45 -17.14
C LYS A 71 -1.59 -8.96 -17.22
N ASN A 72 -2.38 -8.23 -18.02
CA ASN A 72 -2.35 -6.76 -18.01
C ASN A 72 -3.22 -6.25 -16.86
N LEU A 73 -2.64 -5.40 -16.01
CA LEU A 73 -3.27 -4.87 -14.81
C LEU A 73 -3.16 -3.35 -14.81
N LYS A 74 -4.07 -2.72 -14.08
CA LYS A 74 -4.10 -1.28 -13.82
C LYS A 74 -4.38 -1.05 -12.34
N ILE A 75 -3.80 0.01 -11.80
CA ILE A 75 -4.04 0.43 -10.42
C ILE A 75 -3.96 1.95 -10.32
N ASN A 76 -4.78 2.56 -9.48
CA ASN A 76 -4.65 3.97 -9.18
C ASN A 76 -3.46 4.23 -8.26
N ILE A 77 -2.80 5.36 -8.49
CA ILE A 77 -1.74 5.89 -7.64
C ILE A 77 -2.24 7.17 -7.00
N TYR A 78 -2.06 7.29 -5.69
CA TYR A 78 -2.59 8.38 -4.90
C TYR A 78 -1.49 9.28 -4.38
N LYS A 79 -1.85 10.52 -4.08
CA LYS A 79 -0.98 11.48 -3.40
C LYS A 79 -1.75 12.15 -2.27
N ASN A 80 -1.21 12.08 -1.06
CA ASN A 80 -1.81 12.73 0.11
C ASN A 80 -1.50 14.23 0.08
N VAL A 81 -2.55 15.07 0.14
CA VAL A 81 -2.43 16.52 -0.04
C VAL A 81 -1.64 17.17 1.11
N GLU A 82 -1.94 16.80 2.36
CA GLU A 82 -1.27 17.36 3.53
C GLU A 82 0.19 16.91 3.64
N LEU A 83 0.46 15.64 3.33
CA LEU A 83 1.81 15.10 3.36
C LEU A 83 2.69 15.75 2.28
N ALA A 84 2.12 16.03 1.10
CA ALA A 84 2.83 16.66 -0.01
C ALA A 84 3.27 18.11 0.27
N LYS A 85 2.68 18.78 1.28
CA LYS A 85 3.12 20.12 1.73
C LYS A 85 4.46 20.09 2.46
N LYS A 86 4.92 18.92 2.91
CA LYS A 86 6.21 18.74 3.58
C LYS A 86 7.29 18.41 2.56
N ASP A 87 8.40 19.14 2.54
CA ASP A 87 9.46 18.99 1.52
C ASP A 87 9.95 17.55 1.36
N LYS A 88 10.15 16.82 2.47
CA LYS A 88 10.57 15.41 2.49
C LYS A 88 9.61 14.45 1.75
N TYR A 89 8.34 14.84 1.60
CA TYR A 89 7.28 13.99 1.05
C TYR A 89 6.57 14.62 -0.15
N LYS A 90 7.12 15.70 -0.72
CA LYS A 90 6.56 16.38 -1.89
C LYS A 90 6.42 15.46 -3.10
N ASP A 91 7.31 14.49 -3.22
CA ASP A 91 7.34 13.45 -4.24
C ASP A 91 6.73 12.13 -3.80
N TYR A 92 6.15 12.04 -2.60
CA TYR A 92 5.58 10.80 -2.09
C TYR A 92 4.30 10.43 -2.83
N LEU A 93 4.23 9.17 -3.23
CA LEU A 93 3.06 8.54 -3.84
C LEU A 93 2.68 7.33 -3.00
N PHE A 94 1.41 7.00 -3.03
CA PHE A 94 0.82 5.95 -2.21
C PHE A 94 -0.04 5.05 -3.08
N MET A 95 0.24 3.75 -3.01
CA MET A 95 -0.54 2.71 -3.65
C MET A 95 -1.13 1.83 -2.56
N LEU A 96 -2.43 1.59 -2.63
CA LEU A 96 -3.17 0.68 -1.77
C LEU A 96 -3.97 -0.26 -2.66
N PHE A 97 -4.01 -1.54 -2.33
CA PHE A 97 -4.62 -2.54 -3.20
C PHE A 97 -5.11 -3.76 -2.41
N ASN A 98 -6.06 -4.45 -3.02
CA ASN A 98 -6.42 -5.82 -2.69
C ASN A 98 -6.08 -6.74 -3.87
N ASP A 99 -5.94 -8.02 -3.58
CA ASP A 99 -5.65 -9.04 -4.59
C ASP A 99 -6.25 -10.40 -4.17
N LYS A 100 -6.02 -11.46 -4.94
CA LYS A 100 -6.59 -12.79 -4.63
C LYS A 100 -6.08 -13.42 -3.35
N THR A 101 -4.96 -12.93 -2.79
CA THR A 101 -4.44 -13.40 -1.50
C THR A 101 -5.09 -12.73 -0.30
N SER A 102 -5.80 -11.60 -0.50
CA SER A 102 -6.42 -10.83 0.58
C SER A 102 -7.46 -11.66 1.32
N GLY A 103 -7.30 -11.83 2.63
CA GLY A 103 -8.18 -12.62 3.49
C GLY A 103 -7.92 -14.13 3.43
N LEU A 104 -6.92 -14.58 2.66
CA LEU A 104 -6.49 -15.97 2.61
C LEU A 104 -5.08 -16.12 3.22
N THR A 105 -4.11 -15.44 2.63
CA THR A 105 -2.69 -15.51 3.04
C THR A 105 -2.07 -14.13 3.24
N SER A 106 -2.75 -13.06 2.80
CA SER A 106 -2.42 -11.67 3.12
C SER A 106 -3.57 -10.98 3.85
N TYR A 107 -3.29 -9.83 4.48
CA TYR A 107 -4.27 -9.12 5.31
C TYR A 107 -5.54 -8.78 4.51
N ALA A 108 -6.72 -9.06 5.09
CA ALA A 108 -8.02 -8.88 4.44
C ALA A 108 -8.31 -7.43 4.07
N GLY A 109 -7.89 -6.46 4.90
CA GLY A 109 -8.10 -5.03 4.66
C GLY A 109 -7.20 -4.43 3.57
N GLY A 110 -6.37 -5.24 2.92
CA GLY A 110 -5.49 -4.84 1.82
C GLY A 110 -4.12 -4.36 2.27
N ARG A 111 -3.25 -4.12 1.28
CA ARG A 111 -1.83 -3.84 1.49
C ARG A 111 -1.41 -2.57 0.79
N TYR A 112 -0.31 -1.99 1.25
CA TYR A 112 0.21 -0.73 0.75
C TYR A 112 1.60 -0.88 0.15
N ILE A 113 1.92 0.02 -0.79
CA ILE A 113 3.26 0.25 -1.30
C ILE A 113 3.50 1.76 -1.32
N ASP A 114 4.62 2.15 -0.74
CA ASP A 114 5.09 3.53 -0.80
C ASP A 114 5.93 3.75 -2.05
N LEU A 115 5.61 4.80 -2.79
CA LEU A 115 6.21 5.11 -4.07
C LEU A 115 6.74 6.56 -4.07
N ARG A 116 7.50 6.90 -5.09
CA ARG A 116 7.99 8.26 -5.33
C ARG A 116 7.69 8.68 -6.75
N ILE A 117 7.46 9.97 -6.98
CA ILE A 117 7.33 10.53 -8.33
C ILE A 117 8.62 10.20 -9.09
N PRO A 118 8.52 9.51 -10.24
CA PRO A 118 9.70 9.10 -10.97
C PRO A 118 10.33 10.30 -11.67
N LYS A 119 11.67 10.33 -11.77
CA LYS A 119 12.40 11.44 -12.41
C LYS A 119 11.96 11.67 -13.86
N ASN A 120 11.58 10.62 -14.57
CA ASN A 120 11.11 10.69 -15.95
C ASN A 120 9.63 11.09 -16.08
N GLY A 121 8.86 11.10 -14.97
CA GLY A 121 7.43 11.37 -14.92
C GLY A 121 6.52 10.37 -15.65
N LYS A 122 7.05 9.25 -16.16
CA LYS A 122 6.36 8.38 -17.13
C LYS A 122 6.30 6.91 -16.73
N SER A 123 7.23 6.42 -15.91
CA SER A 123 7.22 5.02 -15.46
C SER A 123 7.54 4.89 -13.98
N LEU A 124 6.88 3.95 -13.31
CA LEU A 124 7.09 3.60 -11.91
C LEU A 124 7.63 2.18 -11.83
N THR A 125 8.59 1.94 -10.95
CA THR A 125 8.90 0.57 -10.51
C THR A 125 7.97 0.23 -9.35
N ILE A 126 7.10 -0.76 -9.55
CA ILE A 126 6.26 -1.32 -8.49
C ILE A 126 6.90 -2.63 -8.06
N ASP A 127 7.34 -2.67 -6.80
CA ASP A 127 7.97 -3.84 -6.19
C ASP A 127 7.03 -4.40 -5.13
N PHE A 128 6.24 -5.41 -5.48
CA PHE A 128 5.29 -6.03 -4.56
C PHE A 128 5.97 -6.78 -3.42
N ASN A 129 7.28 -7.08 -3.51
CA ASN A 129 8.03 -7.61 -2.37
C ASN A 129 8.12 -6.61 -1.20
N LYS A 130 7.85 -5.33 -1.47
CA LYS A 130 7.80 -4.26 -0.47
C LYS A 130 6.40 -3.96 0.02
N ALA A 131 5.39 -4.71 -0.42
CA ALA A 131 4.03 -4.54 0.05
C ALA A 131 3.94 -4.84 1.55
N TYR A 132 3.32 -3.94 2.31
CA TYR A 132 3.19 -4.04 3.76
C TYR A 132 1.74 -3.91 4.21
N ASN A 133 1.41 -4.46 5.39
CA ASN A 133 0.08 -4.31 5.96
C ASN A 133 -0.06 -2.94 6.65
N PRO A 134 -1.23 -2.28 6.54
CA PRO A 134 -1.53 -1.10 7.35
C PRO A 134 -1.41 -1.39 8.85
N TYR A 135 -1.17 -0.35 9.66
CA TYR A 135 -1.09 -0.53 11.10
C TYR A 135 -2.39 -1.08 11.73
N CYS A 136 -3.56 -0.82 11.10
CA CYS A 136 -4.83 -1.38 11.55
C CYS A 136 -4.90 -2.92 11.46
N ALA A 137 -4.00 -3.56 10.70
CA ALA A 137 -3.85 -5.01 10.69
C ALA A 137 -3.29 -5.57 12.00
N TYR A 138 -2.59 -4.74 12.78
CA TYR A 138 -1.98 -5.12 14.06
C TYR A 138 -2.73 -4.54 15.26
N ASN A 139 -3.39 -3.40 15.09
CA ASN A 139 -4.13 -2.75 16.16
C ASN A 139 -5.24 -1.86 15.60
N HIS A 140 -6.50 -2.20 15.90
CA HIS A 140 -7.67 -1.52 15.37
C HIS A 140 -7.81 -0.05 15.80
N LYS A 141 -7.01 0.43 16.76
CA LYS A 141 -6.97 1.87 17.11
C LYS A 141 -6.48 2.76 15.96
N TYR A 142 -5.74 2.20 15.01
CA TYR A 142 -5.20 2.97 13.88
C TYR A 142 -6.25 3.18 12.79
N SER A 143 -6.32 4.43 12.32
CA SER A 143 -7.13 4.84 11.18
C SER A 143 -6.32 4.70 9.89
N CYS A 144 -6.66 3.69 9.08
CA CYS A 144 -5.90 3.34 7.88
C CYS A 144 -6.78 3.43 6.62
N PRO A 145 -6.24 3.97 5.50
CA PRO A 145 -6.94 4.00 4.20
C PRO A 145 -7.48 2.65 3.74
N ILE A 146 -8.73 2.58 3.31
CA ILE A 146 -9.30 1.35 2.76
C ILE A 146 -9.08 1.38 1.24
N PRO A 147 -8.50 0.31 0.63
CA PRO A 147 -8.41 0.23 -0.83
C PRO A 147 -9.79 0.37 -1.47
N PRO A 148 -9.96 1.29 -2.43
CA PRO A 148 -11.15 1.34 -3.27
C PRO A 148 -11.37 0.02 -4.02
N GLU A 149 -12.63 -0.32 -4.30
CA GLU A 149 -12.98 -1.56 -5.05
C GLU A 149 -12.30 -1.64 -6.42
N GLU A 150 -12.11 -0.49 -7.07
CA GLU A 150 -11.42 -0.35 -8.35
C GLU A 150 -9.91 -0.66 -8.30
N ASP A 151 -9.31 -0.69 -7.11
CA ASP A 151 -7.90 -1.05 -6.87
C ASP A 151 -7.73 -2.53 -6.48
N TYR A 152 -8.69 -3.37 -6.87
CA TYR A 152 -8.58 -4.82 -6.80
C TYR A 152 -7.80 -5.38 -7.99
N LEU A 153 -6.70 -6.07 -7.72
CA LEU A 153 -5.91 -6.78 -8.72
C LEU A 153 -6.38 -8.23 -8.84
N ASP A 154 -6.95 -8.62 -9.98
CA ASP A 154 -7.43 -9.99 -10.25
C ASP A 154 -6.29 -11.01 -10.49
N ILE A 155 -5.36 -11.12 -9.54
CA ILE A 155 -4.22 -12.02 -9.55
C ILE A 155 -3.80 -12.31 -8.11
N GLU A 156 -3.11 -13.43 -7.88
CA GLU A 156 -2.45 -13.68 -6.59
C GLU A 156 -1.11 -12.95 -6.52
N ILE A 157 -0.91 -12.15 -5.48
CA ILE A 157 0.35 -11.46 -5.22
C ILE A 157 1.03 -12.09 -4.00
N LEU A 158 1.77 -13.16 -4.26
CA LEU A 158 2.56 -13.94 -3.30
C LEU A 158 3.93 -13.27 -3.03
N ALA A 159 3.89 -11.97 -2.69
CA ALA A 159 5.06 -11.14 -2.39
C ALA A 159 4.73 -10.14 -1.27
N GLY A 160 5.72 -9.74 -0.47
CA GLY A 160 5.54 -8.78 0.63
C GLY A 160 5.17 -9.42 1.97
N VAL A 161 4.56 -8.64 2.86
CA VAL A 161 4.12 -9.11 4.18
C VAL A 161 2.87 -10.00 4.04
N LYS A 162 2.82 -11.09 4.81
CA LYS A 162 1.65 -11.98 4.92
C LYS A 162 0.60 -11.45 5.89
N ALA A 163 -0.53 -12.13 6.02
CA ALA A 163 -1.49 -11.86 7.09
C ALA A 163 -0.79 -11.96 8.45
N TYR A 164 -1.21 -11.09 9.38
CA TYR A 164 -0.81 -11.15 10.78
C TYR A 164 -2.00 -11.69 11.56
N HIS A 165 -1.78 -12.81 12.26
CA HIS A 165 -2.77 -13.70 12.88
C HIS A 165 -3.50 -14.64 11.90
#